data_AF-A0AAW5C4T9-F1
#
_entry.id   AF-A0AAW5C4T9-F1
#
_cell.length_a   1.000
_cell.length_b   1.000
_cell.length_c   1.000
_cell.angle_alpha   90.00
_cell.angle_beta   90.00
_cell.angle_gamma   90.00
#
_symmetry.space_group_name_H-M   'P 1'
#
loop_
_entity.id
_entity.type
_entity.pdbx_description
1 polymer ?
#
loop_
_entity_poly.entity_id
_entity_poly.type
_entity_poly.pdbx_seq_one_letter_code
_entity_poly.pdbx_strand_id
1 'polypeptide(L)'
;MDWNILYTNGDAPSLKQIAEYIDNPLWAEFDSRIRSAYRIEPYMDYSRCSMQPGWNIKYKKSGKSLCTCYPMQGYFIALVVIGSRELTEAELLMPLFSDYVQKVFRDAKTGNGQKWLMLEVRDKEIMDNVFELINLRKRSISP
;
A
#
# COMPACT_ATOMS: atom_id res chain seq x y z
N MET A 1 -5.87 -13.74 15.66
CA MET A 1 -5.11 -14.84 15.01
C MET A 1 -4.36 -14.22 13.86
N ASP A 2 -3.10 -14.58 13.67
CA ASP A 2 -2.26 -13.95 12.65
C ASP A 2 -2.72 -14.34 11.23
N TRP A 3 -2.73 -13.36 10.33
CA TRP A 3 -3.22 -13.47 8.96
C TRP A 3 -2.69 -14.70 8.20
N ASN A 4 -1.40 -14.97 8.32
CA ASN A 4 -0.71 -16.08 7.65
C ASN A 4 -0.95 -17.46 8.31
N ILE A 5 -1.55 -17.50 9.51
CA ILE A 5 -2.02 -18.73 10.15
C ILE A 5 -3.44 -19.04 9.68
N LEU A 6 -4.27 -18.01 9.53
CA LEU A 6 -5.65 -18.14 9.04
C LEU A 6 -5.71 -18.57 7.58
N TYR A 7 -4.85 -18.03 6.73
CA TYR A 7 -4.83 -18.30 5.29
C TYR A 7 -3.45 -18.76 4.84
N THR A 8 -3.32 -20.07 4.60
CA THR A 8 -2.07 -20.67 4.12
C THR A 8 -1.87 -20.42 2.62
N ASN A 9 -0.70 -20.74 2.07
CA ASN A 9 -0.44 -20.63 0.64
C ASN A 9 -1.36 -21.53 -0.23
N GLY A 10 -1.91 -22.61 0.35
CA GLY A 10 -2.85 -23.49 -0.35
C GLY A 10 -4.31 -23.04 -0.24
N ASP A 11 -4.59 -22.02 0.59
CA ASP A 11 -5.93 -21.58 0.92
C ASP A 11 -6.02 -20.06 0.81
N ALA A 12 -6.35 -19.59 -0.39
CA ALA A 12 -6.44 -18.17 -0.69
C ALA A 12 -7.71 -17.57 -0.10
N PRO A 13 -7.62 -16.45 0.64
CA PRO A 13 -8.80 -15.76 1.14
C PRO A 13 -9.56 -15.12 -0.03
N SER A 14 -10.87 -15.07 0.09
CA SER A 14 -11.70 -14.20 -0.74
C SER A 14 -11.50 -12.71 -0.36
N LEU A 15 -11.85 -11.79 -1.26
CA LEU A 15 -11.85 -10.36 -0.96
C LEU A 15 -12.76 -10.00 0.22
N LYS A 16 -13.87 -10.74 0.40
CA LYS A 16 -14.77 -10.59 1.54
C LYS A 16 -14.06 -10.97 2.85
N GLN A 17 -13.37 -12.10 2.88
CA GLN A 17 -12.59 -12.55 4.04
C GLN A 17 -11.45 -11.60 4.39
N ILE A 18 -10.80 -10.99 3.38
CA ILE A 18 -9.81 -9.93 3.60
C ILE A 18 -10.46 -8.72 4.30
N ALA A 19 -11.60 -8.25 3.79
CA ALA A 19 -12.31 -7.11 4.36
C ALA A 19 -12.79 -7.39 5.80
N GLU A 20 -13.32 -8.59 6.05
CA GLU A 20 -13.73 -9.04 7.39
C GLU A 20 -12.55 -9.14 8.35
N TYR A 21 -11.39 -9.61 7.90
CA TYR A 21 -10.20 -9.67 8.73
C TYR A 21 -9.64 -8.28 9.05
N ILE A 22 -9.64 -7.38 8.06
CA ILE A 22 -9.19 -6.00 8.25
C ILE A 22 -10.11 -5.24 9.19
N ASP A 23 -11.42 -5.51 9.14
CA ASP A 23 -12.44 -4.92 10.02
C ASP A 23 -12.32 -3.39 10.13
N ASN A 24 -12.09 -2.72 8.99
CA ASN A 24 -11.93 -1.27 8.92
C ASN A 24 -12.66 -0.73 7.68
N PRO A 25 -13.59 0.23 7.82
CA PRO A 25 -14.35 0.78 6.70
C PRO A 25 -13.47 1.47 5.64
N LEU A 26 -12.29 1.96 6.02
CA LEU A 26 -11.34 2.56 5.08
C LEU A 26 -10.86 1.58 4.02
N TRP A 27 -10.88 0.26 4.29
CA TRP A 27 -10.49 -0.74 3.31
C TRP A 27 -11.40 -0.74 2.08
N ALA A 28 -12.72 -0.72 2.31
CA ALA A 28 -13.70 -0.70 1.22
C ALA A 28 -13.60 0.59 0.40
N GLU A 29 -13.37 1.72 1.08
CA GLU A 29 -13.14 3.01 0.41
C GLU A 29 -11.84 2.98 -0.42
N PHE A 30 -10.75 2.47 0.16
CA PHE A 30 -9.46 2.37 -0.51
C PHE A 30 -9.53 1.51 -1.76
N ASP A 31 -10.07 0.28 -1.66
CA ASP A 31 -10.19 -0.66 -2.79
C ASP A 31 -11.03 -0.05 -3.92
N SER A 32 -12.19 0.52 -3.58
CA SER A 32 -13.05 1.18 -4.57
C SER A 32 -12.34 2.35 -5.25
N ARG A 33 -11.72 3.25 -4.46
CA ARG A 33 -11.07 4.45 -4.98
C ARG A 33 -9.89 4.12 -5.88
N ILE A 34 -9.01 3.19 -5.50
CA ILE A 34 -7.83 2.86 -6.30
C ILE A 34 -8.21 2.15 -7.61
N ARG A 35 -9.20 1.24 -7.57
CA ARG A 35 -9.70 0.54 -8.76
C ARG A 35 -10.35 1.50 -9.73
N SER A 36 -11.20 2.40 -9.24
CA SER A 36 -11.86 3.43 -10.06
C SER A 36 -10.87 4.44 -10.64
N ALA A 37 -10.01 5.02 -9.81
CA ALA A 37 -9.07 6.07 -10.22
C ALA A 37 -8.09 5.61 -11.30
N TYR A 38 -7.61 4.36 -11.21
CA TYR A 38 -6.60 3.84 -12.14
C TYR A 38 -7.16 2.83 -13.15
N ARG A 39 -8.44 2.44 -13.06
CA ARG A 39 -9.08 1.41 -13.89
C ARG A 39 -8.27 0.11 -13.88
N ILE A 40 -8.16 -0.48 -12.70
CA ILE A 40 -7.38 -1.69 -12.42
C ILE A 40 -8.15 -2.62 -11.50
N GLU A 41 -7.74 -3.89 -11.48
CA GLU A 41 -8.23 -4.90 -10.54
C GLU A 41 -7.09 -5.33 -9.60
N PRO A 42 -7.39 -5.70 -8.34
CA PRO A 42 -6.40 -6.21 -7.41
C PRO A 42 -5.89 -7.58 -7.86
N TYR A 43 -4.62 -7.84 -7.59
CA TYR A 43 -4.00 -9.14 -7.76
C TYR A 43 -3.46 -9.63 -6.41
N MET A 44 -3.81 -10.84 -5.99
CA MET A 44 -3.34 -11.40 -4.73
C MET A 44 -2.10 -12.26 -4.93
N ASP A 45 -1.15 -12.16 -4.00
CA ASP A 45 0.08 -12.94 -4.01
C ASP A 45 0.45 -13.40 -2.60
N TYR A 46 0.95 -14.62 -2.46
CA TYR A 46 1.36 -15.16 -1.17
C TYR A 46 2.84 -14.86 -0.89
N SER A 47 3.10 -14.08 0.15
CA SER A 47 4.45 -13.77 0.61
C SER A 47 4.94 -14.80 1.62
N ARG A 48 6.15 -15.34 1.38
CA ARG A 48 6.94 -16.09 2.39
C ARG A 48 7.97 -15.20 3.09
N CYS A 49 7.94 -13.89 2.86
CA CYS A 49 8.84 -12.95 3.53
C CYS A 49 8.58 -12.95 5.02
N SER A 50 9.64 -13.03 5.83
CA SER A 50 9.53 -13.04 7.30
C SER A 50 8.94 -11.74 7.87
N MET A 51 9.07 -10.62 7.17
CA MET A 51 8.57 -9.32 7.63
C MET A 51 7.06 -9.14 7.43
N GLN A 52 6.52 -9.71 6.35
CA GLN A 52 5.09 -9.63 6.00
C GLN A 52 4.68 -10.94 5.31
N PRO A 53 4.52 -12.04 6.07
CA PRO A 53 4.08 -13.32 5.54
C PRO A 53 2.58 -13.33 5.26
N GLY A 54 2.15 -14.18 4.32
CA GLY A 54 0.74 -14.36 3.99
C GLY A 54 0.32 -13.64 2.70
N TRP A 55 -0.99 -13.66 2.44
CA TRP A 55 -1.59 -13.07 1.25
C TRP A 55 -1.53 -11.54 1.28
N ASN A 56 -1.05 -10.91 0.21
CA ASN A 56 -1.06 -9.47 0.04
C ASN A 56 -1.82 -9.09 -1.24
N ILE A 57 -2.34 -7.86 -1.26
CA ILE A 57 -3.16 -7.34 -2.34
C ILE A 57 -2.33 -6.33 -3.13
N LYS A 58 -2.01 -6.62 -4.38
CA LYS A 58 -1.18 -5.77 -5.24
C LYS A 58 -2.06 -5.01 -6.22
N TYR A 59 -1.85 -3.70 -6.29
CA TYR A 59 -2.44 -2.84 -7.30
C TYR A 59 -1.37 -2.45 -8.30
N LYS A 60 -1.57 -2.81 -9.58
CA LYS A 60 -0.60 -2.58 -10.65
C LYS A 60 -1.26 -1.88 -11.83
N LYS A 61 -0.53 -0.96 -12.46
CA LYS A 61 -0.92 -0.34 -13.73
C LYS A 61 0.16 -0.61 -14.78
N SER A 62 -0.25 -1.17 -15.92
CA SER A 62 0.66 -1.48 -17.04
C SER A 62 1.88 -2.30 -16.61
N GLY A 63 1.68 -3.31 -15.76
CA GLY A 63 2.72 -4.19 -15.22
C GLY A 63 3.57 -3.59 -14.09
N LYS A 64 3.44 -2.29 -13.80
CA LYS A 64 4.20 -1.62 -12.73
C LYS A 64 3.37 -1.48 -11.46
N SER A 65 4.00 -1.65 -10.29
CA SER A 65 3.34 -1.55 -8.99
C SER A 65 2.97 -0.10 -8.65
N LEU A 66 1.70 0.10 -8.26
CA LEU A 66 1.22 1.32 -7.61
C LEU A 66 1.42 1.21 -6.09
N CYS A 67 0.87 0.16 -5.50
CA CYS A 67 1.08 -0.19 -4.10
C CYS A 67 0.82 -1.69 -3.84
N THR A 68 1.28 -2.17 -2.69
CA THR A 68 0.92 -3.47 -2.12
C THR A 68 0.27 -3.26 -0.77
N CYS A 69 -0.88 -3.87 -0.53
CA CYS A 69 -1.60 -3.80 0.74
C CYS A 69 -1.43 -5.10 1.53
N TYR A 70 -1.14 -4.97 2.82
CA TYR A 70 -1.04 -6.07 3.78
C TYR A 70 -2.20 -5.99 4.76
N PRO A 71 -3.07 -7.02 4.82
CA PRO A 71 -4.16 -7.08 5.79
C PRO A 71 -3.62 -7.13 7.22
N MET A 72 -4.11 -6.24 8.09
CA MET A 72 -3.85 -6.24 9.52
C MET A 72 -5.19 -6.21 10.26
N GLN A 73 -5.23 -6.64 11.52
CA GLN A 73 -6.49 -6.57 12.27
C GLN A 73 -6.78 -5.11 12.67
N GLY A 74 -7.88 -4.54 12.18
CA GLY A 74 -8.31 -3.16 12.43
C GLY A 74 -7.69 -2.09 11.50
N TYR A 75 -6.79 -2.46 10.59
CA TYR A 75 -6.13 -1.54 9.65
C TYR A 75 -5.47 -2.30 8.50
N PHE A 76 -4.80 -1.60 7.59
CA PHE A 76 -3.96 -2.25 6.59
C PHE A 76 -2.70 -1.44 6.35
N ILE A 77 -1.63 -2.10 5.92
CA ILE A 77 -0.40 -1.42 5.53
C ILE A 77 -0.43 -1.23 4.02
N ALA A 78 -0.28 0.00 3.53
CA ALA A 78 -0.02 0.29 2.14
C ALA A 78 1.49 0.50 1.93
N LEU A 79 2.14 -0.41 1.20
CA LEU A 79 3.50 -0.24 0.70
C LEU A 79 3.48 0.58 -0.57
N VAL A 80 4.04 1.79 -0.51
CA VAL A 80 4.28 2.63 -1.69
C VAL A 80 5.79 2.76 -1.91
N VAL A 81 6.23 2.53 -3.14
CA VAL A 81 7.65 2.61 -3.53
C VAL A 81 7.89 3.91 -4.28
N ILE A 82 8.67 4.81 -3.67
CA ILE A 82 9.10 6.08 -4.27
C ILE A 82 10.48 5.86 -4.88
N GLY A 83 10.52 5.77 -6.21
CA GLY A 83 11.74 5.70 -6.99
C GLY A 83 12.45 7.04 -7.16
N SER A 84 13.63 6.99 -7.78
CA SER A 84 14.52 8.14 -7.91
C SER A 84 13.93 9.30 -8.72
N ARG A 85 13.02 9.04 -9.66
CA ARG A 85 12.41 10.09 -10.51
C ARG A 85 11.40 10.94 -9.75
N GLU A 86 10.71 10.33 -8.79
CA GLU A 86 9.69 10.98 -7.99
C GLU A 86 10.19 11.48 -6.62
N LEU A 87 11.41 11.11 -6.21
CA LEU A 87 11.91 11.38 -4.85
C LEU A 87 11.89 12.88 -4.50
N THR A 88 12.37 13.74 -5.41
CA THR A 88 12.38 15.20 -5.18
C THR A 88 10.98 15.77 -5.01
N GLU A 89 10.01 15.33 -5.81
CA GLU A 89 8.64 15.81 -5.67
C GLU A 89 7.98 15.25 -4.40
N ALA A 90 8.30 14.02 -4.01
CA ALA A 90 7.85 13.46 -2.73
C ALA A 90 8.37 14.29 -1.55
N GLU A 91 9.65 14.71 -1.56
CA GLU A 91 10.23 15.57 -0.52
C GLU A 91 9.51 16.91 -0.39
N LEU A 92 9.09 17.51 -1.51
CA LEU A 92 8.34 18.77 -1.52
C LEU A 92 6.91 18.62 -0.96
N LEU A 93 6.31 17.44 -1.08
CA LEU A 93 4.97 17.16 -0.54
C LEU A 93 4.98 16.85 0.96
N MET A 94 6.10 16.36 1.51
CA MET A 94 6.16 15.91 2.91
C MET A 94 5.64 16.94 3.93
N PRO A 95 5.94 18.25 3.84
CA PRO A 95 5.41 19.24 4.79
C PRO A 95 3.89 19.36 4.82
N LEU A 96 3.19 18.85 3.80
CA LEU A 96 1.73 18.85 3.69
C LEU A 96 1.08 17.57 4.21
N PHE A 97 1.88 16.56 4.54
CA PHE A 97 1.39 15.26 5.01
C PHE A 97 1.38 15.19 6.53
N SER A 98 0.68 14.21 7.07
CA SER A 98 0.63 13.99 8.51
C SER A 98 2.02 13.70 9.08
N ASP A 99 2.22 14.04 10.35
CA ASP A 99 3.48 13.81 11.07
C ASP A 99 3.91 12.33 11.00
N TYR A 100 2.95 11.41 10.99
CA TYR A 100 3.18 9.98 10.82
C TYR A 100 3.83 9.67 9.46
N VAL A 101 3.24 10.14 8.36
CA VAL A 101 3.76 9.88 7.01
C VAL A 101 5.12 10.53 6.83
N GLN A 102 5.31 11.75 7.31
CA GLN A 102 6.61 12.44 7.33
C GLN A 102 7.68 11.62 8.06
N LYS A 103 7.32 11.06 9.22
CA LYS A 103 8.22 10.20 10.00
C LYS A 103 8.56 8.92 9.24
N VAL A 104 7.58 8.22 8.67
CA VAL A 104 7.83 7.01 7.86
C VAL A 104 8.74 7.33 6.68
N PHE A 105 8.52 8.45 5.99
CA PHE A 105 9.35 8.87 4.86
C PHE A 105 10.80 9.17 5.26
N ARG A 106 10.99 9.88 6.37
CA ARG A 106 12.32 10.21 6.92
C ARG A 106 13.08 8.95 7.36
N ASP A 107 12.40 8.04 8.06
CA ASP A 107 13.01 6.84 8.63
C ASP A 107 13.24 5.75 7.57
N ALA A 108 12.51 5.77 6.45
CA ALA A 108 12.68 4.83 5.36
C ALA A 108 14.07 4.93 4.73
N LYS A 109 14.81 3.81 4.77
CA LYS A 109 16.10 3.70 4.09
C LYS A 109 15.91 3.73 2.58
N THR A 110 16.83 4.41 1.90
CA THR A 110 16.91 4.39 0.43
C THR A 110 17.79 3.22 -0.01
N GLY A 111 17.25 2.33 -0.85
CA GLY A 111 17.98 1.22 -1.47
C GLY A 111 17.78 1.24 -2.98
N ASN A 112 18.85 1.11 -3.77
CA ASN A 112 18.80 1.20 -5.24
C ASN A 112 18.06 2.44 -5.76
N GLY A 113 18.21 3.58 -5.06
CA GLY A 113 17.53 4.83 -5.41
C GLY A 113 16.01 4.83 -5.16
N GLN A 114 15.50 3.89 -4.35
CA GLN A 114 14.09 3.80 -4.00
C GLN A 114 13.90 3.87 -2.48
N LYS A 115 12.83 4.53 -2.03
CA LYS A 115 12.31 4.44 -0.66
C LYS A 115 11.06 3.55 -0.64
N TRP A 116 11.00 2.63 0.31
CA TRP A 116 9.86 1.76 0.54
C TRP A 116 9.12 2.24 1.77
N LEU A 117 7.92 2.78 1.57
CA LEU A 117 7.11 3.39 2.62
C LEU A 117 6.04 2.40 3.04
N MET A 118 6.19 1.83 4.23
CA MET A 118 5.19 0.96 4.85
C MET A 118 4.26 1.82 5.70
N LEU A 119 3.11 2.20 5.14
CA LEU A 119 2.19 3.17 5.74
C LEU A 119 0.98 2.44 6.35
N GLU A 120 0.84 2.49 7.67
CA GLU A 120 -0.33 1.97 8.37
C GLU A 120 -1.53 2.89 8.15
N VAL A 121 -2.47 2.47 7.33
CA VAL A 121 -3.68 3.25 7.03
C VAL A 121 -4.70 3.01 8.12
N ARG A 122 -4.66 3.87 9.15
CA ARG A 122 -5.55 3.81 10.32
C ARG A 122 -6.64 4.86 10.32
N ASP A 123 -6.44 5.94 9.57
CA ASP A 123 -7.37 7.05 9.44
C ASP A 123 -7.40 7.59 8.00
N LYS A 124 -8.33 8.52 7.78
CA LYS A 124 -8.60 9.11 6.48
C LYS A 124 -7.46 10.01 5.99
N GLU A 125 -6.78 10.72 6.89
CA GLU A 125 -5.67 11.62 6.53
C GLU A 125 -4.49 10.82 5.96
N ILE A 126 -4.10 9.73 6.63
CA ILE A 126 -3.05 8.83 6.13
C ILE A 126 -3.46 8.22 4.80
N MET A 127 -4.72 7.80 4.66
CA MET A 127 -5.21 7.24 3.40
C MET A 127 -5.09 8.25 2.24
N ASP A 128 -5.45 9.51 2.48
CA ASP A 128 -5.35 10.55 1.48
C ASP A 128 -3.89 10.86 1.11
N ASN A 129 -2.97 10.90 2.10
CA ASN A 129 -1.53 11.01 1.84
C ASN A 129 -0.97 9.81 1.02
N VAL A 130 -1.45 8.59 1.28
CA VAL A 130 -1.11 7.41 0.48
C VAL A 130 -1.53 7.59 -0.97
N PHE A 131 -2.74 8.11 -1.24
CA PHE A 131 -3.19 8.37 -2.61
C PHE A 131 -2.37 9.44 -3.32
N GLU A 132 -1.90 10.48 -2.63
CA GLU A 132 -0.98 11.47 -3.21
C GLU A 132 0.36 10.83 -3.62
N LEU A 133 0.92 9.96 -2.78
CA LEU A 133 2.13 9.19 -3.11
C LEU A 133 1.91 8.23 -4.29
N ILE A 134 0.76 7.57 -4.37
CA ILE A 134 0.41 6.70 -5.51
C ILE A 134 0.24 7.52 -6.79
N ASN A 135 -0.39 8.69 -6.73
CA ASN A 135 -0.53 9.60 -7.88
C ASN A 135 0.83 10.04 -8.43
N LEU A 136 1.75 10.37 -7.53
CA LEU A 136 3.13 10.68 -7.88
C LEU A 136 3.81 9.48 -8.55
N ARG A 137 3.71 8.29 -7.95
CA ARG A 137 4.25 7.04 -8.52
C ARG A 137 3.68 6.72 -9.91
N LYS A 138 2.38 6.93 -10.11
CA LYS A 138 1.70 6.71 -11.40
C LYS A 138 2.25 7.61 -12.50
N ARG A 139 2.57 8.87 -12.20
CA ARG A 139 3.16 9.80 -13.18
C ARG A 139 4.51 9.30 -13.69
N SER A 140 5.33 8.70 -12.82
CA SER A 140 6.59 8.06 -13.23
C SER A 140 6.40 6.77 -14.06
N ILE A 141 5.23 6.12 -13.98
CA ILE A 141 4.92 4.85 -14.67
C ILE A 141 4.52 5.09 -16.13
N SER A 142 3.79 6.18 -16.40
CA SER A 142 3.27 6.59 -17.70
C SER A 142 3.98 7.88 -18.15
N PRO A 143 5.14 7.79 -18.82
CA PRO A 143 5.77 8.95 -19.45
C PRO A 143 4.94 9.48 -20.62
#